data_AF-A0A067PFH8-F1
#
_entry.id   AF-A0A067PFH8-F1
#
_cell.length_a   1.000
_cell.length_b   1.000
_cell.length_c   1.000
_cell.angle_alpha   90.00
_cell.angle_beta   90.00
_cell.angle_gamma   90.00
#
_symmetry.space_group_name_H-M   'P 1'
#
loop_
_entity.id
_entity.type
_entity.pdbx_description
1 polymer ?
#
loop_
_entity_poly.entity_id
_entity_poly.type
_entity_poly.pdbx_seq_one_letter_code
_entity_poly.pdbx_strand_id
1 'polypeptide(L)'
;MSDSTPETLSLESIYPDPDLPLPILIIVTPADPSSNTPVQWKLSWQVAITDTGDQVQRQLYITPDDGTPKILTTVISPTHPQDHVVIKSLGLSDRRLIEVLATGPVGSFLKSPDGKWDSERWLKVLLVGAHKRGLFTHHEWTSATKSASEIS
;
A
#
# COMPACT_ATOMS: atom_id res chain seq x y z
N MET A 1 3.90 42.97 -3.81
CA MET A 1 2.66 42.20 -3.67
C MET A 1 3.08 40.74 -3.68
N SER A 2 3.16 40.13 -2.49
CA SER A 2 3.58 38.73 -2.36
C SER A 2 2.38 37.85 -2.64
N ASP A 3 2.42 37.16 -3.77
CA ASP A 3 1.45 36.14 -4.16
C ASP A 3 1.56 34.99 -3.15
N SER A 4 0.61 34.93 -2.22
CA SER A 4 0.57 33.91 -1.17
C SER A 4 -0.28 32.78 -1.70
N THR A 5 0.34 31.81 -2.37
CA THR A 5 -0.35 30.58 -2.75
C THR A 5 -0.81 29.90 -1.44
N PRO A 6 -2.12 29.59 -1.27
CA PRO A 6 -2.57 28.90 -0.07
C PRO A 6 -1.83 27.57 0.03
N GLU A 7 -1.20 27.35 1.18
CA GLU A 7 -0.45 26.14 1.49
C GLU A 7 -1.46 24.97 1.54
N THR A 8 -1.56 24.21 0.44
CA THR A 8 -2.43 23.03 0.40
C THR A 8 -1.91 22.01 1.40
N LEU A 9 -2.59 21.88 2.54
CA LEU A 9 -2.29 20.86 3.53
C LEU A 9 -2.35 19.47 2.88
N SER A 10 -1.31 18.66 3.08
CA SER A 10 -1.32 17.27 2.62
C SER A 10 -2.28 16.44 3.46
N LEU A 11 -2.92 15.43 2.86
CA LEU A 11 -3.80 14.52 3.61
C LEU A 11 -3.08 13.84 4.80
N GLU A 12 -1.78 13.58 4.69
CA GLU A 12 -0.98 13.03 5.79
C GLU A 12 -0.86 14.01 6.98
N SER A 13 -0.86 15.32 6.73
CA SER A 13 -0.87 16.32 7.81
C SER A 13 -2.23 16.42 8.51
N ILE A 14 -3.32 16.18 7.78
CA ILE A 14 -4.70 16.23 8.30
C ILE A 14 -5.04 14.91 9.01
N TYR A 15 -4.60 13.79 8.46
CA TYR A 15 -4.86 12.43 8.94
C TYR A 15 -3.53 11.69 9.14
N PRO A 16 -2.82 11.97 10.24
CA PRO A 16 -1.57 11.30 10.55
C PRO A 16 -1.81 9.81 10.86
N ASP A 17 -0.79 8.98 10.62
CA ASP A 17 -0.84 7.55 10.98
C ASP A 17 -0.91 7.40 12.52
N PRO A 18 -2.03 6.90 13.08
CA PRO A 18 -2.25 6.95 14.52
C PRO A 18 -1.43 5.91 15.28
N ASP A 19 -1.02 6.22 16.51
CA ASP A 19 -0.29 5.27 17.37
C ASP A 19 -1.20 4.23 18.03
N LEU A 20 -1.80 3.38 17.20
CA LEU A 20 -2.66 2.28 17.59
C LEU A 20 -2.52 1.10 16.62
N PRO A 21 -2.84 -0.13 17.05
CA PRO A 21 -2.79 -1.29 16.16
C PRO A 21 -3.79 -1.15 15.01
N LEU A 22 -3.30 -1.22 13.77
CA LEU A 22 -4.14 -1.13 12.57
C LEU A 22 -4.01 -2.40 11.72
N PRO A 23 -5.12 -2.89 11.14
CA PRO A 23 -5.09 -4.02 10.22
C PRO A 23 -4.36 -3.64 8.94
N ILE A 24 -3.40 -4.48 8.56
CA ILE A 24 -2.68 -4.38 7.30
C ILE A 24 -3.41 -5.22 6.26
N LEU A 25 -3.70 -4.59 5.13
CA LEU A 25 -4.50 -5.12 4.05
C LEU A 25 -3.64 -5.28 2.79
N ILE A 26 -3.84 -6.39 2.07
CA ILE A 26 -3.49 -6.48 0.65
C ILE A 26 -4.74 -6.05 -0.11
N ILE A 27 -4.60 -5.07 -0.99
CA ILE A 27 -5.66 -4.61 -1.88
C ILE A 27 -5.25 -4.92 -3.31
N VAL A 28 -6.16 -5.50 -4.08
CA VAL A 28 -6.00 -5.71 -5.52
C VAL A 28 -7.05 -4.87 -6.23
N THR A 29 -6.61 -3.90 -7.02
CA THR A 29 -7.50 -3.08 -7.84
C THR A 29 -7.19 -3.28 -9.32
N PRO A 30 -8.16 -3.11 -10.24
CA PRO A 30 -7.84 -2.88 -11.64
C PRO A 30 -6.79 -1.77 -11.74
N ALA A 31 -5.78 -1.96 -12.59
CA ALA A 31 -4.88 -0.85 -12.86
C ALA A 31 -5.61 0.22 -13.69
N ASP A 32 -5.02 1.41 -13.76
CA ASP A 32 -5.48 2.46 -14.66
C ASP A 32 -5.65 1.88 -16.09
N PRO A 33 -6.71 2.20 -16.84
CA PRO A 33 -6.89 1.72 -18.21
C PRO A 33 -5.74 2.11 -19.16
N SER A 34 -4.92 3.10 -18.81
CA SER A 34 -3.67 3.44 -19.50
C SER A 34 -2.49 2.52 -19.16
N SER A 35 -2.64 1.67 -18.13
CA SER A 35 -1.64 0.73 -17.67
C SER A 35 -1.66 -0.58 -18.47
N ASN A 36 -0.46 -1.09 -18.78
CA ASN A 36 -0.29 -2.37 -19.47
C ASN A 36 -0.36 -3.60 -18.53
N THR A 37 -0.67 -3.40 -17.24
CA THR A 37 -0.91 -4.44 -16.24
C THR A 37 -2.40 -4.43 -15.87
N PRO A 38 -3.10 -5.57 -15.82
CA PRO A 38 -4.56 -5.57 -15.57
C PRO A 38 -4.92 -5.19 -14.14
N VAL A 39 -4.03 -5.47 -13.18
CA VAL A 39 -4.26 -5.26 -11.75
C VAL A 39 -3.05 -4.63 -11.07
N GLN A 40 -3.32 -3.91 -9.98
CA GLN A 40 -2.32 -3.31 -9.11
C GLN A 40 -2.50 -3.83 -7.69
N TRP A 41 -1.44 -4.42 -7.16
CA TRP A 41 -1.35 -4.88 -5.79
C TRP A 41 -0.81 -3.77 -4.90
N LYS A 42 -1.47 -3.55 -3.76
CA LYS A 42 -1.13 -2.51 -2.79
C LYS A 42 -1.12 -3.09 -1.39
N LEU A 43 -0.26 -2.55 -0.53
CA LEU A 43 -0.40 -2.71 0.91
C LEU A 43 -1.15 -1.48 1.46
N SER A 44 -2.12 -1.67 2.35
CA SER A 44 -2.91 -0.55 2.86
C SER A 44 -3.29 -0.72 4.32
N TRP A 45 -3.53 0.39 5.01
CA TRP A 45 -4.22 0.42 6.30
C TRP A 45 -5.06 1.70 6.42
N GLN A 46 -6.17 1.61 7.15
CA GLN A 46 -7.07 2.73 7.37
C GLN A 46 -6.58 3.58 8.55
N VAL A 47 -6.23 4.84 8.28
CA VAL A 47 -5.72 5.79 9.30
C VAL A 47 -6.82 6.63 9.92
N ALA A 48 -7.93 6.87 9.21
CA ALA A 48 -9.07 7.62 9.71
C ALA A 48 -10.36 7.28 8.94
N ILE A 49 -11.47 7.81 9.43
CA ILE A 49 -12.74 7.94 8.70
C ILE A 49 -13.09 9.43 8.72
N THR A 50 -13.48 9.98 7.57
CA THR A 50 -13.95 11.37 7.48
C THR A 50 -15.32 11.54 8.15
N ASP A 51 -15.75 12.78 8.32
CA ASP A 51 -17.12 13.12 8.77
C ASP A 51 -18.20 12.62 7.80
N THR A 52 -17.89 12.53 6.51
CA THR A 52 -18.75 11.95 5.46
C THR A 52 -18.80 10.42 5.46
N GLY A 53 -18.00 9.76 6.30
CA GLY A 53 -17.90 8.30 6.37
C GLY A 53 -16.92 7.68 5.36
N ASP A 54 -16.15 8.49 4.63
CA ASP A 54 -15.13 7.99 3.71
C ASP A 54 -13.91 7.49 4.47
N GLN A 55 -13.29 6.42 3.96
CA GLN A 55 -12.10 5.85 4.58
C GLN A 55 -10.86 6.61 4.15
N VAL A 56 -10.05 7.06 5.10
CA VAL A 56 -8.71 7.57 4.79
C VAL A 56 -7.74 6.42 4.94
N GLN A 57 -7.09 6.04 3.84
CA GLN A 57 -6.14 4.93 3.81
C GLN A 57 -4.73 5.42 3.48
N ARG A 58 -3.74 4.80 4.11
CA ARG A 58 -2.34 4.92 3.75
C ARG A 58 -1.93 3.71 2.92
N GLN A 59 -1.46 3.94 1.71
CA GLN A 59 -1.19 2.92 0.70
C GLN A 59 0.28 2.89 0.29
N LEU A 60 0.82 1.68 0.15
CA LEU A 60 2.12 1.39 -0.43
C LEU A 60 1.93 0.61 -1.73
N TYR A 61 2.49 1.11 -2.82
CA TYR A 61 2.39 0.46 -4.13
C TYR A 61 3.56 0.87 -5.01
N ILE A 62 3.77 0.18 -6.13
CA ILE A 62 4.66 0.64 -7.19
C ILE A 62 3.86 1.24 -8.34
N THR A 63 4.39 2.31 -8.92
CA THR A 63 3.86 2.90 -10.15
C THR A 63 4.06 1.94 -11.32
N PRO A 64 3.02 1.65 -12.12
CA PRO A 64 3.14 0.71 -13.23
C PRO A 64 4.16 1.13 -14.31
N ASP A 65 4.39 2.43 -14.47
CA ASP A 65 5.20 2.98 -15.57
C ASP A 65 6.71 2.82 -15.34
N ASP A 66 7.17 3.11 -14.12
CA ASP A 66 8.60 3.17 -13.78
C ASP A 66 8.99 2.29 -12.59
N GLY A 67 8.02 1.60 -11.97
CA GLY A 67 8.26 0.69 -10.85
C GLY A 67 8.61 1.39 -9.55
N THR A 68 8.52 2.72 -9.50
CA THR A 68 8.89 3.50 -8.34
C THR A 68 7.92 3.22 -7.18
N PRO A 69 8.42 2.79 -6.00
CA PRO A 69 7.58 2.69 -4.81
C PRO A 69 7.01 4.05 -4.40
N LYS A 70 5.73 4.08 -4.09
CA LYS A 70 4.99 5.25 -3.61
C LYS A 70 4.32 4.93 -2.28
N ILE A 71 4.27 5.96 -1.44
CA ILE A 71 3.50 6.00 -0.21
C ILE A 71 2.50 7.14 -0.38
N LEU A 72 1.21 6.84 -0.27
CA LEU A 72 0.16 7.83 -0.49
C LEU A 72 -0.95 7.67 0.55
N THR A 73 -1.33 8.78 1.18
CA THR A 73 -2.58 8.86 1.93
C THR A 73 -3.69 9.29 0.99
N THR A 74 -4.75 8.48 0.88
CA THR A 74 -5.87 8.70 -0.04
C THR A 74 -7.21 8.53 0.67
N VAL A 75 -8.26 9.15 0.12
CA VAL A 75 -9.64 8.99 0.58
C VAL A 75 -10.34 8.00 -0.35
N ILE A 76 -10.98 6.99 0.24
CA ILE A 76 -11.71 5.94 -0.46
C ILE A 76 -13.16 5.99 -0.03
N SER A 77 -14.04 6.21 -1.01
CA SER A 77 -15.46 6.26 -0.73
C SER A 77 -16.02 4.86 -0.47
N PRO A 78 -16.95 4.69 0.50
CA PRO A 78 -17.61 3.41 0.76
C PRO A 78 -18.38 2.88 -0.46
N THR A 79 -18.74 3.77 -1.38
CA THR A 79 -19.42 3.45 -2.64
C THR A 79 -18.54 2.68 -3.64
N HIS A 80 -17.22 2.64 -3.40
CA HIS A 80 -16.25 1.92 -4.21
C HIS A 80 -15.51 0.90 -3.32
N PRO A 81 -16.21 -0.17 -2.88
CA PRO A 81 -15.59 -1.18 -2.04
C PRO A 81 -14.40 -1.80 -2.78
N GLN A 82 -13.28 -1.95 -2.06
CA GLN A 82 -12.10 -2.62 -2.57
C GLN A 82 -12.01 -4.00 -1.94
N ASP A 83 -11.90 -5.02 -2.79
CA ASP A 83 -11.57 -6.36 -2.32
C ASP A 83 -10.21 -6.33 -1.65
N HIS A 84 -10.16 -6.89 -0.45
CA HIS A 84 -8.98 -6.84 0.37
C HIS A 84 -8.81 -8.11 1.20
N VAL A 85 -7.57 -8.41 1.51
CA VAL A 85 -7.18 -9.51 2.40
C VAL A 85 -6.46 -8.94 3.59
N VAL A 86 -6.96 -9.20 4.79
CA VAL A 86 -6.30 -8.81 6.04
C VAL A 86 -5.13 -9.78 6.31
N ILE A 87 -3.94 -9.23 6.57
CA ILE A 87 -2.76 -10.02 6.98
C ILE A 87 -2.74 -10.19 8.51
N LYS A 88 -2.66 -9.07 9.22
CA LYS A 88 -2.67 -8.94 10.70
C LYS A 88 -2.74 -7.46 11.08
N SER A 89 -2.89 -7.18 12.37
CA SER A 89 -2.70 -5.82 12.89
C SER A 89 -1.23 -5.57 13.27
N LEU A 90 -0.74 -4.36 12.97
CA LEU A 90 0.60 -3.89 13.34
C LEU A 90 0.50 -2.58 14.12
N GLY A 91 1.46 -2.29 15.00
CA GLY A 91 1.61 -0.98 15.65
C GLY A 91 2.29 0.06 14.73
N LEU A 92 2.35 1.32 15.18
CA LEU A 92 2.91 2.42 14.37
C LEU A 92 4.38 2.19 13.99
N SER A 93 5.22 1.77 14.94
CA SER A 93 6.65 1.50 14.67
C SER A 93 6.85 0.44 13.59
N ASP A 94 6.05 -0.61 13.63
CA ASP A 94 6.08 -1.71 12.66
C ASP A 94 5.63 -1.24 11.27
N ARG A 95 4.56 -0.43 11.19
CA ARG A 95 4.09 0.15 9.93
C ARG A 95 5.13 1.09 9.31
N ARG A 96 5.79 1.93 10.11
CA ARG A 96 6.90 2.78 9.64
C ARG A 96 8.10 1.96 9.17
N LEU A 97 8.39 0.83 9.80
CA LEU A 97 9.44 -0.07 9.31
C LEU A 97 9.08 -0.65 7.93
N ILE A 98 7.80 -0.97 7.68
CA ILE A 98 7.35 -1.41 6.34
C ILE A 98 7.53 -0.29 5.30
N GLU A 99 7.20 0.96 5.62
CA GLU A 99 7.42 2.10 4.71
C GLU A 99 8.89 2.25 4.31
N VAL A 100 9.81 2.10 5.27
CA VAL A 100 11.25 2.11 5.02
C VAL A 100 11.68 0.94 4.14
N LEU A 101 11.12 -0.26 4.37
CA LEU A 101 11.41 -1.42 3.52
C LEU A 101 10.89 -1.23 2.09
N ALA A 102 9.70 -0.63 1.93
CA ALA A 102 9.06 -0.40 0.65
C ALA A 102 9.83 0.58 -0.23
N THR A 103 10.45 1.60 0.38
CA THR A 103 11.24 2.64 -0.31
C THR A 103 12.74 2.33 -0.38
N GLY A 104 13.19 1.28 0.32
CA GLY A 104 14.57 0.83 0.33
C GLY A 104 14.99 0.00 -0.90
N PRO A 105 16.22 -0.55 -0.89
CA PRO A 105 16.79 -1.32 -2.01
C PRO A 105 16.06 -2.63 -2.33
N VAL A 106 15.12 -3.03 -1.48
CA VAL A 106 14.21 -4.17 -1.69
C VAL A 106 13.26 -3.90 -2.88
N GLY A 107 12.94 -2.62 -3.17
CA GLY A 107 12.05 -2.23 -4.26
C GLY A 107 12.69 -2.21 -5.66
N SER A 108 14.01 -2.34 -5.78
CA SER A 108 14.74 -1.99 -7.02
C SER A 108 14.77 -3.08 -8.12
N PHE A 109 14.20 -4.27 -7.90
CA PHE A 109 14.61 -5.46 -8.65
C PHE A 109 13.49 -6.31 -9.24
N LEU A 110 12.42 -5.76 -9.83
CA LEU A 110 11.31 -6.63 -10.27
C LEU A 110 10.66 -6.16 -11.58
N LYS A 111 11.47 -6.16 -12.64
CA LYS A 111 10.90 -6.31 -13.98
C LYS A 111 10.52 -7.78 -14.21
N SER A 112 9.30 -8.02 -14.67
CA SER A 112 8.91 -9.30 -15.25
C SER A 112 9.72 -9.56 -16.54
N PRO A 113 9.75 -10.80 -17.05
CA PRO A 113 10.49 -11.14 -18.26
C PRO A 113 10.09 -10.32 -19.50
N ASP A 114 8.86 -9.80 -19.54
CA ASP A 114 8.35 -8.90 -20.59
C ASP A 114 8.74 -7.42 -20.38
N GLY A 115 9.56 -7.12 -19.37
CA GLY A 115 10.05 -5.78 -19.06
C GLY A 115 9.07 -4.91 -18.26
N LYS A 116 7.89 -5.42 -17.90
CA LYS A 116 6.89 -4.70 -17.11
C LYS A 116 7.20 -4.75 -15.61
N TRP A 117 6.61 -3.84 -14.85
CA TRP A 117 6.72 -3.86 -13.40
C TRP A 117 5.63 -4.73 -12.78
N ASP A 118 6.05 -5.64 -11.92
CA ASP A 118 5.17 -6.64 -11.33
C ASP A 118 4.85 -6.25 -9.87
N SER A 119 3.67 -5.64 -9.68
CA SER A 119 3.23 -5.14 -8.36
C SER A 119 2.98 -6.26 -7.36
N GLU A 120 2.53 -7.43 -7.82
CA GLU A 120 2.35 -8.60 -6.97
C GLU A 120 3.71 -9.11 -6.47
N ARG A 121 4.66 -9.30 -7.39
CA ARG A 121 6.00 -9.76 -7.05
C ARG A 121 6.71 -8.75 -6.15
N TRP A 122 6.53 -7.45 -6.37
CA TRP A 122 7.05 -6.41 -5.49
C TRP A 122 6.49 -6.53 -4.09
N LEU A 123 5.17 -6.69 -3.96
CA LEU A 123 4.56 -6.84 -2.65
C LEU A 123 5.05 -8.11 -1.94
N LYS A 124 5.20 -9.23 -2.66
CA LYS A 124 5.79 -10.47 -2.11
C LYS A 124 7.21 -10.26 -1.59
N VAL A 125 8.05 -9.54 -2.33
CA VAL A 125 9.43 -9.24 -1.91
C VAL A 125 9.45 -8.31 -0.70
N LEU A 126 8.58 -7.31 -0.63
CA LEU A 126 8.38 -6.47 0.55
C LEU A 126 7.98 -7.30 1.78
N LEU A 127 6.99 -8.20 1.62
CA LEU A 127 6.51 -9.06 2.71
C LEU A 127 7.57 -10.06 3.19
N VAL A 128 8.42 -10.59 2.29
CA VAL A 128 9.59 -11.38 2.67
C VAL A 128 10.59 -10.54 3.49
N GLY A 129 10.83 -9.29 3.10
CA GLY A 129 11.66 -8.36 3.86
C GLY A 129 11.11 -8.08 5.26
N ALA A 130 9.79 -7.86 5.36
CA ALA A 130 9.09 -7.64 6.61
C ALA A 130 9.09 -8.90 7.51
N HIS A 131 8.95 -10.10 6.93
CA HIS A 131 9.10 -11.37 7.64
C HIS A 131 10.49 -11.52 8.27
N LYS A 132 11.55 -11.20 7.52
CA LYS A 132 12.94 -11.24 8.04
C LYS A 132 13.17 -10.27 9.21
N ARG A 133 12.30 -9.27 9.38
CA ARG A 133 12.32 -8.31 10.50
C ARG A 133 11.37 -8.69 11.64
N GLY A 134 10.68 -9.82 11.54
CA GLY A 134 9.74 -10.30 12.57
C GLY A 134 8.35 -9.66 12.52
N LEU A 135 8.04 -8.87 11.48
CA LEU A 135 6.73 -8.20 11.37
C LEU A 135 5.61 -9.18 11.03
N PHE A 136 5.91 -10.15 10.17
CA PHE A 136 5.01 -11.22 9.78
C PHE A 136 5.66 -12.59 10.01
N THR A 137 4.88 -13.58 10.36
CA THR A 137 5.24 -14.99 10.25
C THR A 137 5.19 -15.42 8.79
N HIS A 138 5.86 -16.53 8.46
CA HIS A 138 5.81 -17.09 7.11
C HIS A 138 4.36 -17.42 6.68
N HIS A 139 3.57 -17.99 7.60
CA HIS A 139 2.17 -18.34 7.34
C HIS A 139 1.31 -17.11 7.04
N GLU A 140 1.41 -16.05 7.85
CA GLU A 140 0.60 -14.83 7.70
C GLU A 140 0.72 -14.25 6.28
N TRP A 141 1.93 -14.00 5.80
CA TRP A 141 2.09 -13.34 4.49
C TRP A 141 1.85 -14.28 3.30
N THR A 142 2.20 -15.58 3.41
CA THR A 142 1.96 -16.55 2.33
C THR A 142 0.48 -16.85 2.16
N SER A 143 -0.25 -17.02 3.26
CA SER A 143 -1.70 -17.20 3.21
C SER A 143 -2.39 -15.96 2.63
N ALA A 144 -2.02 -14.76 3.08
CA ALA A 144 -2.62 -13.53 2.59
C ALA A 144 -2.35 -13.29 1.09
N THR A 145 -1.13 -13.52 0.64
CA THR A 145 -0.79 -13.37 -0.79
C THR A 145 -1.48 -14.42 -1.65
N LYS A 146 -1.65 -15.65 -1.16
CA LYS A 146 -2.44 -16.67 -1.86
C LYS A 146 -3.90 -16.23 -2.02
N SER A 147 -4.55 -15.81 -0.93
CA SER A 147 -5.94 -15.34 -0.99
C SER A 147 -6.10 -14.10 -1.87
N ALA A 148 -5.12 -13.20 -1.88
CA ALA A 148 -5.15 -12.03 -2.76
C ALA A 148 -5.06 -12.41 -4.25
N SER A 149 -4.34 -13.48 -4.60
CA SER A 149 -4.31 -14.00 -5.98
C SER A 149 -5.62 -14.68 -6.41
N GLU A 150 -6.47 -15.08 -5.46
CA GLU A 150 -7.77 -15.71 -5.76
C GLU A 150 -8.87 -14.67 -6.06
N ILE A 151 -8.64 -13.40 -5.70
CA ILE A 151 -9.55 -12.28 -5.96
C ILE A 151 -9.09 -11.36 -7.11
N SER A 152 -7.89 -11.60 -7.66
CA SER A 152 -7.31 -10.85 -8.79
C SER A 152 -7.75 -11.39 -10.15
#